data_AF-A0A087CHQ1-F1
#
_entry.id   AF-A0A087CHQ1-F1
#
_cell.length_a   1.000
_cell.length_b   1.000
_cell.length_c   1.000
_cell.angle_alpha   90.00
_cell.angle_beta   90.00
_cell.angle_gamma   90.00
#
_symmetry.space_group_name_H-M   'P 1'
#
loop_
_entity.id
_entity.type
_entity.pdbx_description
1 polymer ?
#
loop_
_entity_poly.entity_id
_entity_poly.type
_entity_poly.pdbx_seq_one_letter_code
_entity_poly.pdbx_strand_id
1 'polypeptide(L)'
;MLGHRFACWDFDHCLHDGQLTSLLARQVIDGISEQWTYQEISISREGTHIFAHSTRAQLQNKNIEFFNHGRYIKTTGNTWNMSQATIKKPLTSL
;
A
#
# COMPACT_ATOMS: atom_id res chain seq x y z
N MET A 1 -16.64 -8.78 -4.19
CA MET A 1 -16.50 -7.97 -5.41
C MET A 1 -16.30 -6.53 -5.00
N LEU A 2 -15.24 -5.87 -5.49
CA LEU A 2 -15.17 -4.42 -5.45
C LEU A 2 -16.07 -3.89 -6.58
N GLY A 3 -17.04 -3.05 -6.23
CA GLY A 3 -17.95 -2.36 -7.13
C GLY A 3 -18.09 -0.91 -6.69
N HIS A 4 -18.82 -0.07 -7.42
CA HIS A 4 -19.03 1.35 -7.07
C HIS A 4 -17.74 2.16 -6.89
N ARG A 5 -16.76 1.94 -7.77
CA ARG A 5 -15.47 2.67 -7.78
C ARG A 5 -14.59 2.39 -6.56
N PHE A 6 -14.89 1.37 -5.75
CA PHE A 6 -13.98 0.97 -4.68
C PHE A 6 -12.79 0.22 -5.29
N ALA A 7 -11.59 0.57 -4.85
CA ALA A 7 -10.35 0.06 -5.40
C ALA A 7 -9.36 -0.24 -4.27
N CYS A 8 -8.36 -1.07 -4.59
CA CYS A 8 -7.28 -1.42 -3.70
C CYS A 8 -5.95 -1.26 -4.44
N TRP A 9 -5.03 -0.56 -3.81
CA TRP A 9 -3.61 -0.71 -4.07
C TRP A 9 -3.06 -1.80 -3.15
N ASP A 10 -2.37 -2.76 -3.73
CA ASP A 10 -1.69 -3.84 -3.02
C ASP A 10 -0.18 -3.68 -3.21
N PHE A 11 0.56 -3.58 -2.12
CA PHE A 11 2.00 -3.37 -2.10
C PHE A 11 2.66 -4.55 -1.39
N ASP A 12 3.48 -5.29 -2.13
CA ASP A 12 4.25 -6.42 -1.61
C ASP A 12 5.66 -6.00 -1.18
N HIS A 13 6.15 -6.64 -0.11
CA HIS A 13 7.52 -6.51 0.39
C HIS A 13 8.01 -5.06 0.54
N CYS A 14 7.10 -4.17 0.96
CA CYS A 14 7.39 -2.75 1.14
C CYS A 14 7.59 -2.35 2.61
N LEU A 15 7.21 -3.20 3.56
CA LEU A 15 7.33 -2.97 4.99
C LEU A 15 8.44 -3.83 5.62
N HIS A 16 9.13 -3.26 6.60
CA HIS A 16 9.97 -3.98 7.56
C HIS A 16 9.59 -3.51 8.97
N ASP A 17 9.17 -4.42 9.85
CA ASP A 17 8.66 -4.11 11.19
C ASP A 17 7.56 -3.01 11.18
N GLY A 18 6.66 -3.07 10.18
CA GLY A 18 5.57 -2.11 10.01
C GLY A 18 6.00 -0.74 9.43
N GLN A 19 7.28 -0.56 9.15
CA GLN A 19 7.85 0.67 8.58
C GLN A 19 8.01 0.54 7.07
N LEU A 20 7.61 1.57 6.31
CA LEU A 20 7.81 1.56 4.85
C LEU A 20 9.29 1.74 4.50
N THR A 21 9.88 0.72 3.89
CA THR A 21 11.30 0.68 3.49
C THR A 21 11.51 0.73 1.98
N SER A 22 10.51 0.36 1.18
CA SER A 22 10.61 0.41 -0.28
C SER A 22 10.47 1.84 -0.82
N LEU A 23 11.53 2.34 -1.48
CA LEU A 23 11.53 3.65 -2.14
C LEU A 23 10.49 3.74 -3.26
N LEU A 24 10.33 2.68 -4.05
CA LEU A 24 9.33 2.64 -5.12
C LEU A 24 7.92 2.71 -4.54
N ALA A 25 7.64 1.95 -3.48
CA ALA A 25 6.34 2.00 -2.81
C ALA A 25 6.08 3.40 -2.25
N ARG A 26 7.08 4.03 -1.60
CA ARG A 26 6.98 5.42 -1.14
C ARG A 26 6.58 6.36 -2.27
N GLN A 27 7.31 6.33 -3.39
CA GLN A 27 7.06 7.22 -4.53
C GLN A 27 5.65 7.04 -5.10
N VAL A 28 5.19 5.79 -5.24
CA VAL A 28 3.83 5.52 -5.72
C VAL A 28 2.80 6.01 -4.72
N ILE A 29 2.97 5.68 -3.43
CA ILE A 29 2.03 6.05 -2.37
C ILE A 29 1.92 7.57 -2.23
N ASP A 30 3.06 8.29 -2.23
CA ASP A 30 3.10 9.76 -2.17
C ASP A 30 2.46 10.40 -3.42
N GLY A 31 2.40 9.66 -4.55
CA GLY A 31 1.75 10.07 -5.79
C GLY A 31 0.28 9.65 -5.92
N ILE A 32 -0.29 8.92 -4.95
CA ILE A 32 -1.71 8.55 -4.98
C ILE A 32 -2.54 9.82 -4.75
N SER A 33 -3.18 10.29 -5.81
CA SER A 33 -4.08 11.45 -5.78
C SER A 33 -5.49 11.12 -5.29
N GLU A 34 -5.87 9.83 -5.31
CA GLU A 34 -7.17 9.38 -4.86
C GLU A 34 -7.32 9.50 -3.34
N GLN A 35 -8.54 9.74 -2.89
CA GLN A 35 -8.85 9.79 -1.47
C GLN A 35 -8.76 8.38 -0.87
N TRP A 36 -7.87 8.19 0.11
CA TRP A 36 -7.74 6.95 0.85
C TRP A 36 -8.91 6.80 1.81
N THR A 37 -9.50 5.62 1.83
CA THR A 37 -10.60 5.27 2.75
C THR A 37 -10.07 4.48 3.93
N TYR A 38 -9.10 3.59 3.70
CA TYR A 38 -8.57 2.70 4.73
C TYR A 38 -7.21 2.13 4.30
N GLN A 39 -6.37 1.80 5.28
CA GLN A 39 -5.07 1.18 5.03
C GLN A 39 -4.76 0.14 6.11
N GLU A 40 -4.18 -0.98 5.70
CA GLU A 40 -3.86 -2.09 6.60
C GLU A 40 -2.56 -2.78 6.22
N ILE A 41 -1.94 -3.43 7.20
CA ILE A 41 -0.80 -4.32 6.98
C ILE A 41 -1.34 -5.63 6.40
N SER A 42 -0.74 -6.11 5.31
CA SER A 42 -1.14 -7.36 4.67
C SER A 42 -0.82 -8.58 5.55
N ILE A 43 -1.33 -9.76 5.17
CA ILE A 43 -1.18 -10.96 6.00
C ILE A 43 0.29 -11.40 6.19
N SER A 44 1.17 -11.08 5.24
CA SER A 44 2.60 -11.39 5.32
C SER A 44 3.32 -10.52 6.35
N ARG A 45 2.72 -9.40 6.76
CA ARG A 45 3.34 -8.32 7.56
C ARG A 45 4.47 -7.56 6.88
N GLU A 46 4.79 -7.91 5.64
CA GLU A 46 5.80 -7.24 4.82
C GLU A 46 5.17 -6.35 3.75
N GLY A 47 3.85 -6.36 3.59
CA GLY A 47 3.11 -5.56 2.63
C GLY A 47 1.99 -4.74 3.25
N THR A 48 1.31 -3.94 2.43
CA THR A 48 0.16 -3.14 2.87
C THR A 48 -0.89 -3.03 1.78
N HIS A 49 -2.16 -2.94 2.19
CA HIS A 49 -3.27 -2.61 1.32
C HIS A 49 -3.70 -1.17 1.58
N ILE A 50 -3.92 -0.40 0.52
CA ILE A 50 -4.51 0.94 0.58
C ILE A 50 -5.80 0.92 -0.23
N PHE A 51 -6.91 1.10 0.47
CA PHE A 51 -8.23 1.17 -0.13
C PHE A 51 -8.60 2.60 -0.43
N ALA A 52 -9.16 2.83 -1.62
CA ALA A 52 -9.53 4.15 -2.10
C ALA A 52 -10.73 4.08 -3.04
N HIS A 53 -11.31 5.23 -3.36
CA HIS A 53 -12.27 5.35 -4.46
C HIS A 53 -11.55 5.79 -5.75
N SER A 54 -11.65 5.00 -6.82
CA SER A 54 -10.98 5.29 -8.08
C SER A 54 -11.68 4.65 -9.28
N THR A 55 -11.57 5.32 -10.43
CA THR A 55 -11.98 4.83 -11.76
C THR A 55 -10.78 4.56 -12.66
N ARG A 56 -9.56 4.62 -12.11
CA ARG A 56 -8.34 4.36 -12.85
C ARG A 56 -8.35 2.95 -13.43
N ALA A 57 -7.66 2.77 -14.55
CA ALA A 57 -7.37 1.45 -15.10
C ALA A 57 -6.54 0.62 -14.11
N GLN A 58 -6.75 -0.70 -14.13
CA GLN A 58 -5.97 -1.63 -13.31
C GLN A 58 -4.48 -1.53 -13.67
N LEU A 59 -3.60 -1.71 -12.68
CA LEU A 59 -2.16 -1.76 -12.85
C LEU A 59 -1.65 -3.05 -12.22
N GLN A 60 -0.72 -3.71 -12.90
CA GLN A 60 -0.07 -4.90 -12.39
C GLN A 60 1.43 -4.80 -12.63
N ASN A 61 2.17 -4.74 -11.52
CA ASN A 61 3.61 -4.83 -11.44
C ASN A 61 3.93 -5.92 -10.41
N LYS A 62 5.12 -6.52 -10.48
CA LYS A 62 5.60 -7.59 -9.60
C LYS A 62 5.36 -7.36 -8.10
N ASN A 63 5.45 -6.11 -7.63
CA ASN A 63 5.31 -5.78 -6.21
C ASN A 63 4.23 -4.71 -5.92
N ILE A 64 3.54 -4.23 -6.97
CA ILE A 64 2.54 -3.17 -6.84
C ILE A 64 1.40 -3.50 -7.79
N GLU A 65 0.23 -3.75 -7.23
CA GLU A 65 -0.97 -3.96 -8.00
C GLU A 65 -2.03 -2.92 -7.63
N PHE A 66 -2.87 -2.60 -8.60
CA PHE A 66 -4.04 -1.77 -8.42
C PHE A 66 -5.21 -2.39 -9.14
N PHE A 67 -6.30 -2.64 -8.41
CA PHE A 67 -7.50 -3.24 -8.96
C PHE A 67 -8.76 -2.65 -8.35
N ASN A 68 -9.78 -2.51 -9.18
CA ASN A 68 -11.11 -2.02 -8.78
C ASN A 68 -12.26 -2.98 -9.16
N HIS A 69 -11.94 -4.15 -9.72
CA HIS A 69 -12.88 -5.24 -10.03
C HIS A 69 -12.12 -6.55 -10.31
N GLY A 70 -12.84 -7.67 -10.42
CA GLY A 70 -12.29 -8.94 -10.92
C GLY A 70 -11.24 -9.64 -10.03
N ARG A 71 -11.03 -9.15 -8.80
CA ARG A 71 -10.05 -9.67 -7.84
C ARG A 71 -10.66 -9.81 -6.45
N TYR A 72 -10.03 -10.65 -5.64
CA TYR A 72 -10.26 -10.77 -4.20
C TYR A 72 -8.96 -10.48 -3.48
N ILE A 73 -9.04 -9.89 -2.29
CA ILE A 73 -7.90 -9.66 -1.41
C ILE A 73 -8.23 -10.12 0.00
N LYS A 74 -7.24 -10.66 0.70
CA LYS A 74 -7.39 -11.07 2.09
C LYS A 74 -7.25 -9.83 2.97
N THR A 75 -8.34 -9.41 3.60
CA THR A 75 -8.30 -8.31 4.57
C THR A 75 -7.79 -8.77 5.92
N THR A 76 -7.11 -7.89 6.65
CA THR A 76 -6.54 -8.21 7.98
C THR A 76 -7.16 -7.41 9.12
N GLY A 77 -7.68 -6.20 8.84
CA GLY A 77 -8.14 -5.27 9.87
C GLY A 77 -6.99 -4.67 10.70
N ASN A 78 -5.74 -5.00 10.40
CA ASN A 78 -4.58 -4.48 11.11
C ASN A 78 -4.20 -3.11 10.54
N THR A 79 -4.80 -2.06 11.07
CA THR A 79 -4.63 -0.70 10.55
C THR A 79 -3.17 -0.30 10.51
N TRP A 80 -2.73 0.16 9.35
CA TRP A 80 -1.39 0.70 9.16
C TRP A 80 -1.45 2.22 9.33
N ASN A 81 -0.49 2.85 10.00
CA ASN A 81 -0.43 4.32 10.12
C ASN A 81 0.89 4.83 9.54
N MET A 82 0.83 5.38 8.34
CA MET A 82 2.01 5.82 7.60
C MET A 82 2.75 6.99 8.29
N SER A 83 2.07 7.76 9.15
CA SER A 83 2.66 8.86 9.93
C SER A 83 3.74 8.41 10.93
N GLN A 84 3.83 7.12 11.24
CA GLN A 84 4.89 6.57 12.09
C GLN A 84 6.13 6.13 11.30
N ALA A 85 6.11 6.20 9.96
CA ALA A 85 7.23 5.89 9.08
C ALA A 85 8.30 7.00 9.09
N THR A 86 8.89 7.26 10.26
CA THR A 86 10.02 8.17 10.40
C THR A 86 11.27 7.49 9.86
N ILE A 87 11.90 8.11 8.88
CA ILE A 87 13.16 7.67 8.28
C ILE A 87 14.23 7.67 9.38
N LYS A 88 14.71 6.51 9.82
CA LYS A 88 16.05 6.43 10.42
C LYS A 88 17.03 6.74 9.29
N LYS A 89 17.64 7.93 9.32
CA LYS A 89 18.80 8.25 8.48
C LYS A 89 19.79 7.08 8.57
N PRO A 90 20.35 6.59 7.46
CA PRO A 90 21.45 5.63 7.56
C PRO A 90 22.57 6.27 8.38
N LEU A 91 23.06 5.53 9.39
CA LEU A 91 24.28 5.86 10.11
C LEU A 91 25.43 5.82 9.10
N THR A 92 25.78 6.97 8.54
CA THR A 92 27.11 7.13 7.94
C THR A 92 28.11 7.10 9.08
N SER A 93 28.76 5.96 9.26
CA SER A 93 29.97 5.84 10.05
C SER A 93 31.09 6.65 9.37
N LEU A 94 31.81 7.39 10.22
CA LEU A 94 32.95 8.27 9.98
C LEU A 94 33.92 7.84 8.88
#